data_AF-R7HGX4-F1
#
_entry.id   AF-R7HGX4-F1
#
_cell.length_a   1.000
_cell.length_b   1.000
_cell.length_c   1.000
_cell.angle_alpha   90.00
_cell.angle_beta   90.00
_cell.angle_gamma   90.00
#
_symmetry.space_group_name_H-M   'P 1'
#
loop_
_entity.id
_entity.type
_entity.pdbx_description
1 polymer ?
#
loop_
_entity_poly.entity_id
_entity_poly.type
_entity_poly.pdbx_seq_one_letter_code
_entity_poly.pdbx_strand_id
1 'polypeptide(L)'
;MEYLFDDLKGLLIGAKKECNKRLKSLEDMVNNIVSWDYTETSTIEKIFDELLEIGMLCDVKETYEKLLNYFKNIDYDGYEFYKNEYISQYESDLEESYSL
;
A
#
# COMPACT_ATOMS: atom_id res chain seq x y z
N MET A 1 -15.88 -30.92 -3.70
CA MET A 1 -15.70 -29.70 -4.51
C MET A 1 -16.13 -28.46 -3.71
N GLU A 2 -17.28 -28.49 -3.02
CA GLU A 2 -17.69 -27.43 -2.07
C GLU A 2 -16.67 -27.18 -0.94
N TYR A 3 -16.17 -28.25 -0.29
CA TYR A 3 -15.17 -28.11 0.79
C TYR A 3 -13.88 -27.36 0.39
N LEU A 4 -13.38 -27.57 -0.84
CA LEU A 4 -12.20 -26.87 -1.36
C LEU A 4 -12.46 -25.37 -1.58
N PHE A 5 -13.69 -25.01 -1.95
CA PHE A 5 -14.08 -23.61 -2.16
C PHE A 5 -14.26 -22.89 -0.81
N ASP A 6 -14.82 -23.57 0.19
CA ASP A 6 -14.97 -23.03 1.55
C ASP A 6 -13.62 -22.83 2.23
N ASP A 7 -12.68 -23.77 2.08
CA ASP A 7 -11.32 -23.63 2.59
C ASP A 7 -10.58 -22.46 1.92
N LEU A 8 -10.70 -22.32 0.59
CA LEU A 8 -10.14 -21.19 -0.16
C LEU A 8 -10.72 -19.86 0.33
N LYS A 9 -12.04 -19.79 0.51
CA LYS A 9 -12.73 -18.61 1.04
C LYS A 9 -12.25 -18.27 2.45
N GLY A 10 -12.05 -19.27 3.29
CA GLY A 10 -11.49 -19.10 4.64
C GLY A 10 -10.08 -18.52 4.61
N LEU A 11 -9.22 -19.02 3.72
CA LEU A 11 -7.86 -18.49 3.53
C LEU A 11 -7.86 -17.04 3.05
N LEU A 12 -8.73 -16.69 2.09
CA LEU A 12 -8.85 -15.32 1.60
C LEU A 12 -9.35 -14.34 2.68
N ILE A 13 -10.34 -14.76 3.48
CA ILE A 13 -10.82 -13.96 4.62
C ILE A 13 -9.71 -13.78 5.66
N GLY A 14 -8.97 -14.85 5.96
CA GLY A 14 -7.83 -14.81 6.88
C GLY A 14 -6.74 -13.85 6.40
N ALA A 15 -6.36 -13.94 5.12
CA ALA A 15 -5.37 -13.07 4.50
C ALA A 15 -5.80 -11.60 4.54
N LYS A 16 -7.05 -11.30 4.18
CA LYS A 16 -7.60 -9.94 4.25
C LYS A 16 -7.59 -9.38 5.68
N LYS A 17 -7.90 -10.22 6.67
CA LYS A 17 -7.88 -9.80 8.08
C LYS A 17 -6.46 -9.46 8.56
N GLU A 18 -5.46 -10.27 8.21
CA GLU A 18 -4.07 -9.96 8.56
C GLU A 18 -3.55 -8.74 7.80
N CYS A 19 -3.94 -8.57 6.53
CA CYS A 19 -3.64 -7.38 5.74
C CYS A 19 -4.13 -6.10 6.43
N ASN A 20 -5.41 -6.06 6.83
CA ASN A 20 -5.98 -4.89 7.52
C ASN A 20 -5.28 -4.59 8.85
N LYS A 21 -4.77 -5.62 9.54
CA LYS A 21 -4.02 -5.44 10.79
C LYS A 21 -2.63 -4.86 10.52
N ARG A 22 -1.94 -5.33 9.47
CA ARG A 22 -0.67 -4.72 9.01
C ARG A 22 -0.90 -3.27 8.57
N LEU A 23 -1.94 -3.02 7.76
CA LEU A 23 -2.29 -1.68 7.29
C LEU A 23 -2.52 -0.71 8.44
N LYS A 24 -3.27 -1.10 9.47
CA LYS A 24 -3.45 -0.26 10.66
C LYS A 24 -2.12 0.09 11.35
N SER A 25 -1.19 -0.85 11.42
CA SER A 25 0.15 -0.58 11.97
C SER A 25 0.92 0.41 11.10
N LEU A 26 0.82 0.31 9.78
CA LEU A 26 1.46 1.23 8.85
C LEU A 26 0.82 2.62 8.88
N GLU A 27 -0.50 2.71 9.01
CA GLU A 27 -1.23 3.96 9.23
C GLU A 27 -0.70 4.71 10.45
N ASP A 28 -0.54 4.01 11.58
CA ASP A 28 0.04 4.58 12.80
C ASP A 28 1.49 5.04 12.56
N MET A 29 2.30 4.28 11.82
CA MET A 29 3.67 4.69 11.47
C MET A 29 3.70 5.94 10.58
N VAL A 30 2.85 6.01 9.55
CA VAL A 30 2.72 7.18 8.66
C VAL A 30 2.27 8.40 9.47
N ASN A 31 1.30 8.24 10.37
CA ASN A 31 0.85 9.30 11.27
C ASN A 31 2.01 9.81 12.15
N ASN A 32 2.84 8.92 12.68
CA ASN A 32 4.01 9.29 13.47
C ASN A 32 5.05 10.02 12.63
N ILE A 33 5.35 9.53 11.42
CA ILE A 33 6.29 10.18 10.50
C ILE A 33 5.88 11.62 10.20
N VAL A 34 4.61 11.82 9.83
CA VAL A 34 4.09 13.15 9.50
C VAL A 34 4.06 14.05 10.74
N SER A 35 3.63 13.54 11.89
CA SER A 35 3.49 14.35 13.10
C SER A 35 4.83 14.73 13.76
N TRP A 36 5.85 13.89 13.62
CA TRP A 36 7.19 14.13 14.18
C TRP A 36 8.13 14.81 13.19
N ASP A 37 7.65 15.12 11.99
CA ASP A 37 8.45 15.63 10.89
C ASP A 37 9.71 14.79 10.64
N TYR A 38 9.52 13.47 10.56
CA TYR A 38 10.59 12.51 10.42
C TYR A 38 11.07 12.45 8.96
N THR A 39 12.36 12.72 8.73
CA THR A 39 12.91 12.96 7.38
C THR A 39 13.88 11.89 6.88
N GLU A 40 14.10 10.81 7.63
CA GLU A 40 15.00 9.74 7.18
C GLU A 40 14.33 8.91 6.07
N THR A 41 14.83 9.09 4.84
CA THR A 41 14.23 8.49 3.64
C THR A 41 14.17 6.97 3.72
N SER A 42 15.23 6.30 4.17
CA SER A 42 15.29 4.83 4.18
C SER A 42 14.18 4.12 4.98
N THR A 43 13.62 4.79 5.98
CA THR A 43 12.48 4.25 6.74
C THR A 43 11.16 4.55 6.06
N ILE A 44 11.02 5.73 5.44
CA ILE A 44 9.84 6.10 4.64
C ILE A 44 9.71 5.14 3.44
N GLU A 45 10.82 4.88 2.75
CA GLU A 45 10.91 3.95 1.61
C GLU A 45 10.47 2.53 2.00
N LYS A 46 10.93 2.01 3.15
CA LYS A 46 10.47 0.70 3.67
C LYS A 46 8.96 0.66 3.91
N ILE A 47 8.37 1.75 4.38
CA ILE A 47 6.92 1.81 4.60
C ILE A 47 6.19 1.81 3.25
N PHE A 48 6.70 2.49 2.23
CA PHE A 48 6.15 2.36 0.89
C PHE A 48 6.23 0.93 0.35
N ASP A 49 7.39 0.27 0.49
CA ASP A 49 7.58 -1.11 0.05
C ASP A 49 6.57 -2.05 0.73
N GLU A 50 6.36 -1.88 2.05
CA GLU A 50 5.36 -2.65 2.80
C GLU A 50 3.92 -2.34 2.36
N LEU A 51 3.59 -1.08 2.06
CA LEU A 51 2.26 -0.72 1.55
C LEU A 51 1.99 -1.32 0.16
N LEU A 52 2.99 -1.29 -0.73
CA LEU A 52 2.89 -1.94 -2.05
C LEU A 52 2.71 -3.46 -1.91
N GLU A 53 3.47 -4.10 -1.03
CA GLU A 53 3.39 -5.54 -0.76
C GLU A 53 1.98 -5.97 -0.34
N ILE A 54 1.35 -5.21 0.57
CA ILE A 54 0.05 -5.61 1.13
C ILE A 54 -1.14 -5.13 0.29
N GLY A 55 -0.95 -4.14 -0.58
CA GLY A 55 -2.09 -3.51 -1.28
C GLY A 55 -2.81 -4.41 -2.28
N MET A 56 -2.23 -5.57 -2.65
CA MET A 56 -2.96 -6.63 -3.38
C MET A 56 -4.15 -7.21 -2.59
N LEU A 57 -4.13 -7.11 -1.26
CA LEU A 57 -5.09 -7.76 -0.36
C LEU A 57 -5.90 -6.77 0.51
N CYS A 58 -5.46 -5.52 0.61
CA CYS A 58 -6.18 -4.46 1.33
C CYS A 58 -6.06 -3.11 0.62
N ASP A 59 -7.04 -2.23 0.85
CA ASP A 59 -7.07 -0.90 0.26
C ASP A 59 -6.09 0.02 1.01
N VAL A 60 -4.91 0.22 0.42
CA VAL A 60 -3.83 1.03 1.00
C VAL A 60 -3.84 2.48 0.54
N LYS A 61 -4.77 2.86 -0.37
CA LYS A 61 -4.71 4.11 -1.13
C LYS A 61 -4.53 5.34 -0.27
N GLU A 62 -5.39 5.51 0.75
CA GLU A 62 -5.36 6.69 1.61
C GLU A 62 -4.03 6.83 2.35
N THR A 63 -3.56 5.73 2.94
CA THR A 63 -2.29 5.68 3.69
C THR A 63 -1.09 5.96 2.78
N TYR A 64 -1.12 5.39 1.57
CA TYR A 64 -0.09 5.57 0.56
C TYR A 64 -0.01 7.02 0.08
N GLU A 65 -1.13 7.61 -0.35
CA GLU A 65 -1.21 8.99 -0.82
C GLU A 65 -0.80 9.98 0.27
N LYS A 66 -1.13 9.70 1.53
CA LYS A 66 -0.70 10.52 2.67
C LYS A 66 0.81 10.53 2.83
N LEU A 67 1.46 9.37 2.81
CA LEU A 67 2.91 9.27 2.89
C LEU A 67 3.58 9.90 1.67
N LEU A 68 3.03 9.68 0.48
CA LEU A 68 3.52 10.22 -0.79
C LEU A 68 3.51 11.76 -0.80
N ASN A 69 2.42 12.38 -0.36
CA ASN A 69 2.31 13.83 -0.26
C ASN A 69 3.29 14.43 0.76
N TYR A 70 3.57 13.72 1.85
CA TYR A 70 4.59 14.13 2.81
C TYR A 70 6.00 14.02 2.21
N PHE A 71 6.31 12.87 1.62
CA PHE A 71 7.63 12.53 1.11
C PHE A 71 8.10 13.44 -0.03
N LYS A 72 7.18 13.97 -0.84
CA LYS A 72 7.47 14.95 -1.90
C LYS A 72 8.30 16.15 -1.43
N ASN A 73 8.17 16.56 -0.17
CA ASN A 73 8.89 17.70 0.38
C ASN A 73 10.27 17.33 0.98
N ILE A 74 10.57 16.03 1.06
CA ILE A 74 11.81 15.48 1.62
C ILE A 74 12.72 15.00 0.47
N ASP A 75 12.18 14.16 -0.40
CA ASP A 75 12.88 13.56 -1.53
C ASP A 75 11.94 13.50 -2.74
N TYR A 76 12.19 14.36 -3.71
CA TYR A 76 11.37 14.46 -4.91
C TYR A 76 11.58 13.27 -5.86
N ASP A 77 12.82 12.79 -5.98
CA ASP A 77 13.14 11.67 -6.87
C ASP A 77 12.55 10.37 -6.33
N GLY A 78 12.65 10.16 -5.01
CA GLY A 78 11.96 9.07 -4.32
C GLY A 78 10.43 9.18 -4.46
N TYR A 79 9.87 10.38 -4.33
CA TYR A 79 8.43 10.62 -4.56
C TYR A 79 7.98 10.20 -5.97
N GLU A 80 8.69 10.60 -7.02
CA GLU A 80 8.33 10.22 -8.39
C GLU A 80 8.48 8.71 -8.60
N PHE A 81 9.52 8.08 -8.04
CA PHE A 81 9.69 6.62 -8.07
C PHE A 81 8.47 5.90 -7.49
N TYR A 82 8.11 6.19 -6.23
CA TYR A 82 7.01 5.50 -5.55
C TYR A 82 5.64 5.82 -6.13
N LYS A 83 5.43 7.05 -6.62
CA LYS A 83 4.24 7.40 -7.39
C LYS A 83 4.09 6.50 -8.62
N ASN A 84 5.17 6.27 -9.37
CA ASN A 84 5.14 5.42 -10.56
C ASN A 84 4.94 3.94 -10.21
N GLU A 85 5.55 3.45 -9.14
CA GLU A 85 5.32 2.08 -8.63
C GLU A 85 3.84 1.86 -8.28
N TYR A 86 3.21 2.83 -7.59
CA TYR A 86 1.79 2.76 -7.27
C TYR A 86 0.90 2.75 -8.52
N ILE A 87 1.16 3.66 -9.47
CA ILE A 87 0.44 3.70 -10.77
C ILE A 87 0.60 2.36 -11.50
N SER A 88 1.82 1.82 -11.56
CA SER A 88 2.09 0.55 -12.24
C SER A 88 1.34 -0.62 -11.61
N GLN A 89 1.10 -0.60 -10.30
CA GLN A 89 0.37 -1.68 -9.62
C GLN A 89 -1.15 -1.52 -9.67
N TYR A 90 -1.69 -0.30 -9.63
CA TYR A 90 -3.14 -0.08 -9.43
C TYR A 90 -3.85 0.63 -10.59
N GLU A 91 -3.13 1.36 -11.45
CA GLU A 91 -3.70 2.03 -12.63
C GLU A 91 -3.46 1.27 -13.94
N SER A 92 -2.52 0.31 -13.95
CA SER A 92 -2.42 -0.74 -14.99
C SER A 92 -3.76 -1.48 -15.21
N ASP A 93 -4.55 -1.65 -14.15
CA ASP A 93 -5.83 -2.36 -14.20
C ASP A 93 -6.95 -1.59 -14.93
N LEU A 94 -6.77 -0.29 -15.20
CA LEU A 94 -7.77 0.52 -15.90
C LEU A 94 -7.63 0.45 -17.43
N GLU A 95 -6.43 0.32 -18.00
CA GLU A 95 -6.25 0.27 -19.45
C GLU A 95 -6.70 -1.07 -20.08
N GLU A 96 -6.63 -2.19 -19.35
CA GLU A 96 -7.16 -3.47 -19.83
C GLU A 96 -8.70 -3.53 -19.83
N SER A 97 -9.38 -2.74 -18.97
CA SER A 97 -10.84 -2.76 -18.86
C SER A 97 -11.58 -2.08 -20.03
N TYR A 98 -10.91 -1.19 -20.77
CA TYR A 98 -11.47 -0.50 -21.94
C TYR A 98 -11.10 -1.14 -23.28
N SER A 99 -10.39 -2.29 -23.25
CA SER A 99 -9.92 -3.01 -24.44
C SER A 99 -10.76 -4.25 -24.80
N LEU A 100 -11.96 -4.43 -24.22
CA LEU A 100 -12.91 -5.50 -24.53
C LEU A 100 -14.22 -4.99 -25.14
#